data_AF-A0A846WT95-F1
#
_entry.id   AF-A0A846WT95-F1
#
_cell.length_a   1.000
_cell.length_b   1.000
_cell.length_c   1.000
_cell.angle_alpha   90.00
_cell.angle_beta   90.00
_cell.angle_gamma   90.00
#
_symmetry.space_group_name_H-M   'P 1'
#
loop_
_entity.id
_entity.type
_entity.pdbx_description
1 polymer ?
#
loop_
_entity_poly.entity_id
_entity_poly.type
_entity_poly.pdbx_seq_one_letter_code
_entity_poly.pdbx_strand_id
1 'polypeptide(L)'
;MNELVPSGTGRWKIHTEDAIHILDLDAGTHERRPLPWPDTQRGFDDHPTHYLISEVIEWPRVGDQFVLQCSLRSDPWQRRHVVRSAPITQISAAQPAADELADTLPGRPRVRIPSGWCALVMQLHQDLVELEPQYTVTAIKEKHHGLRLYINLPDHTPDSVADAAYARIDWAEEESENRCTFCGGPTPTPGGRCGRHPAGPL
;
A
#
# COMPACT_ATOMS: atom_id res chain seq x y z
N MET A 1 5.19 -21.03 -4.80
CA MET A 1 5.30 -21.17 -6.28
C MET A 1 6.70 -20.75 -6.65
N ASN A 2 7.31 -21.33 -7.70
CA ASN A 2 8.74 -21.09 -7.98
C ASN A 2 8.99 -20.16 -9.17
N GLU A 3 8.00 -19.94 -10.04
CA GLU A 3 8.09 -19.04 -11.18
C GLU A 3 6.69 -18.55 -11.58
N LEU A 4 6.62 -17.36 -12.16
CA LEU A 4 5.46 -16.84 -12.88
C LEU A 4 5.69 -16.99 -14.38
N VAL A 5 4.61 -17.09 -15.15
CA VAL A 5 4.66 -17.35 -16.59
C VAL A 5 3.76 -16.39 -17.35
N PRO A 6 3.95 -16.21 -18.68
CA PRO A 6 3.16 -15.30 -19.52
C PRO A 6 1.64 -15.47 -19.46
N SER A 7 1.16 -16.69 -19.22
CA SER A 7 -0.26 -17.00 -19.06
C SER A 7 -0.76 -16.86 -17.62
N GLY A 8 0.11 -16.44 -16.70
CA GLY A 8 -0.21 -16.25 -15.29
C GLY A 8 -1.15 -15.07 -15.11
N THR A 9 -2.17 -15.28 -14.30
CA THR A 9 -3.10 -14.25 -13.85
C THR A 9 -2.97 -14.04 -12.35
N GLY A 10 -3.65 -13.03 -11.83
CA GLY A 10 -3.70 -12.75 -10.40
C GLY A 10 -2.61 -11.82 -9.89
N ARG A 11 -2.64 -11.65 -8.57
CA ARG A 11 -1.75 -10.77 -7.81
C ARG A 11 -0.72 -11.60 -7.06
N TRP A 12 0.54 -11.20 -7.15
CA TRP A 12 1.68 -11.95 -6.65
C TRP A 12 2.57 -11.08 -5.77
N LYS A 13 2.95 -11.62 -4.61
CA LYS A 13 3.96 -11.07 -3.72
C LYS A 13 5.29 -11.75 -4.02
N ILE A 14 6.29 -10.94 -4.29
CA ILE A 14 7.63 -11.39 -4.67
C ILE A 14 8.61 -10.77 -3.68
N HIS A 15 9.27 -11.60 -2.89
CA HIS A 15 10.35 -11.17 -2.01
C HIS A 15 11.66 -11.21 -2.77
N THR A 16 12.41 -10.13 -2.69
CA THR A 16 13.81 -10.05 -3.11
C THR A 16 14.70 -9.79 -1.90
N GLU A 17 16.00 -9.80 -2.09
CA GLU A 17 16.98 -9.51 -1.02
C GLU A 17 16.81 -8.11 -0.42
N ASP A 18 16.31 -7.15 -1.21
CA ASP A 18 16.26 -5.72 -0.88
C ASP A 18 14.84 -5.14 -0.78
N ALA A 19 13.83 -5.87 -1.23
CA ALA A 19 12.48 -5.34 -1.40
C ALA A 19 11.39 -6.41 -1.38
N ILE A 20 10.15 -5.94 -1.22
CA ILE A 20 8.94 -6.69 -1.52
C ILE A 20 8.30 -6.04 -2.75
N HIS A 21 8.03 -6.84 -3.76
CA HIS A 21 7.32 -6.42 -4.96
C HIS A 21 5.92 -7.02 -4.98
N ILE A 22 4.93 -6.22 -5.33
CA ILE A 22 3.57 -6.68 -5.60
C ILE A 22 3.33 -6.52 -7.10
N LEU A 23 3.19 -7.63 -7.82
CA LEU A 23 2.84 -7.66 -9.23
C LEU A 23 1.37 -8.07 -9.34
N ASP A 24 0.54 -7.16 -9.83
CA ASP A 24 -0.85 -7.44 -10.17
C ASP A 24 -0.93 -7.60 -11.69
N LEU A 25 -0.92 -8.86 -12.17
CA LEU A 25 -0.93 -9.16 -13.59
C LEU A 25 -2.30 -8.89 -14.22
N ASP A 26 -3.38 -9.01 -13.44
CA ASP A 26 -4.74 -8.71 -13.90
C ASP A 26 -4.95 -7.19 -14.07
N ALA A 27 -4.40 -6.40 -13.15
CA ALA A 27 -4.47 -4.94 -13.20
C ALA A 27 -3.33 -4.30 -14.03
N GLY A 28 -2.32 -5.08 -14.43
CA GLY A 28 -1.12 -4.58 -15.10
C GLY A 28 -0.34 -3.56 -14.25
N THR A 29 -0.18 -3.83 -12.95
CA THR A 29 0.50 -2.90 -12.02
C THR A 29 1.64 -3.56 -11.26
N HIS A 30 2.65 -2.75 -10.96
CA HIS A 30 3.79 -3.13 -10.13
C HIS A 30 3.97 -2.14 -9.00
N GLU A 31 4.14 -2.64 -7.79
CA GLU A 31 4.48 -1.87 -6.60
C GLU A 31 5.81 -2.39 -6.04
N ARG A 32 6.78 -1.50 -5.82
CA ARG A 32 8.01 -1.82 -5.09
C ARG A 32 7.94 -1.22 -3.69
N ARG A 33 8.11 -2.06 -2.67
CA ARG A 33 8.26 -1.68 -1.27
C ARG A 33 9.70 -1.98 -0.83
N PRO A 34 10.55 -0.97 -0.60
CA PRO A 34 11.89 -1.20 -0.08
C PRO A 34 11.80 -1.90 1.29
N LEU A 35 12.72 -2.84 1.58
CA LEU A 35 12.92 -3.30 2.95
C LEU A 35 13.73 -2.24 3.72
N PRO A 36 13.43 -1.99 5.01
CA PRO A 36 14.22 -1.06 5.81
C PRO A 36 15.67 -1.55 5.89
N TRP A 37 16.61 -0.76 5.38
CA TRP A 37 18.03 -1.05 5.58
C TRP A 37 18.44 -0.73 7.02
N PRO A 38 19.27 -1.58 7.67
CA PRO A 38 19.67 -1.34 9.06
C PRO A 38 20.51 -0.07 9.28
N ASP A 39 21.01 0.61 8.23
CA ASP A 39 22.12 1.57 8.37
C ASP A 39 22.10 2.81 7.44
N THR A 40 20.94 3.36 7.07
CA THR A 40 20.92 4.59 6.25
C THR A 40 20.07 5.72 6.82
N GLN A 41 20.75 6.63 7.54
CA GLN A 41 20.37 8.05 7.73
C GLN A 41 20.43 8.88 6.42
N ARG A 42 20.57 8.26 5.25
CA ARG A 42 20.61 8.94 3.95
C ARG A 42 19.48 8.42 3.07
N GLY A 43 18.50 9.28 2.86
CA GLY A 43 17.27 8.99 2.12
C GLY A 43 17.51 8.38 0.74
N PHE A 44 16.88 7.24 0.53
CA PHE A 44 16.32 6.84 -0.75
C PHE A 44 14.85 6.52 -0.47
N ASP A 45 13.97 6.95 -1.36
CA ASP A 45 12.51 6.94 -1.20
C ASP A 45 11.98 5.69 -0.49
N ASP A 46 11.70 5.81 0.81
CA ASP A 46 11.02 4.80 1.64
C ASP A 46 9.54 4.63 1.25
N HIS A 47 9.11 5.32 0.19
CA HIS A 47 7.75 5.30 -0.30
C HIS A 47 7.54 4.20 -1.35
N PRO A 48 6.42 3.47 -1.27
CA PRO A 48 6.07 2.50 -2.30
C PRO A 48 6.00 3.18 -3.66
N THR A 49 6.77 2.67 -4.62
CA THR A 49 6.74 3.19 -6.00
C THR A 49 5.77 2.38 -6.83
N HIS A 50 4.81 3.07 -7.46
CA HIS A 50 3.75 2.44 -8.24
C HIS A 50 3.96 2.65 -9.75
N TYR A 51 4.06 1.54 -10.47
CA TYR A 51 4.26 1.48 -11.90
C TYR A 51 3.08 0.83 -12.61
N LEU A 52 2.86 1.23 -13.86
CA LEU A 52 2.04 0.49 -14.82
C LEU A 52 2.96 -0.42 -15.62
N ILE A 53 2.65 -1.72 -15.64
CA ILE A 53 3.41 -2.71 -16.41
C ILE A 53 2.99 -2.59 -17.87
N SER A 54 3.94 -2.23 -18.72
CA SER A 54 3.75 -2.25 -20.18
C SER A 54 4.14 -3.60 -20.76
N GLU A 55 5.19 -4.23 -20.21
CA GLU A 55 5.69 -5.52 -20.64
C GLU A 55 6.48 -6.20 -19.51
N VAL A 56 6.41 -7.53 -19.44
CA VAL A 56 7.31 -8.36 -18.61
C VAL A 56 8.40 -8.90 -19.52
N ILE A 57 9.60 -8.33 -19.43
CA ILE A 57 10.75 -8.69 -20.28
C ILE A 57 11.36 -10.01 -19.78
N GLU A 58 11.59 -10.13 -18.47
CA GLU A 58 12.09 -11.34 -17.81
C GLU A 58 11.08 -11.72 -16.71
N TRP A 59 10.51 -12.92 -16.81
CA TRP A 59 9.46 -13.39 -15.90
C TRP A 59 10.03 -13.79 -14.53
N PRO A 60 9.36 -13.45 -13.42
CA PRO A 60 9.87 -13.75 -12.08
C PRO A 60 10.07 -15.23 -11.80
N ARG A 61 11.26 -15.60 -11.32
CA ARG A 61 11.63 -16.96 -10.91
C ARG A 61 12.50 -16.94 -9.65
N VAL A 62 12.19 -17.79 -8.67
CA VAL A 62 12.97 -17.91 -7.44
C VAL A 62 14.42 -18.29 -7.76
N GLY A 63 15.36 -17.56 -7.18
CA GLY A 63 16.81 -17.66 -7.43
C GLY A 63 17.33 -16.77 -8.56
N ASP A 64 16.45 -16.10 -9.30
CA ASP A 64 16.80 -15.20 -10.41
C ASP A 64 16.19 -13.80 -10.21
N GLN A 65 16.37 -12.91 -11.17
CA GLN A 65 15.74 -11.58 -11.21
C GLN A 65 14.47 -11.60 -12.06
N PHE A 66 13.71 -10.50 -12.00
CA PHE A 66 12.73 -10.16 -13.02
C PHE A 66 13.05 -8.81 -13.64
N VAL A 67 12.54 -8.59 -14.85
CA VAL A 67 12.67 -7.33 -15.58
C VAL A 67 11.33 -6.93 -16.16
N LEU A 68 10.89 -5.72 -15.83
CA LEU A 68 9.67 -5.12 -16.33
C LEU A 68 9.99 -3.90 -17.17
N GLN A 69 9.26 -3.73 -18.26
CA GLN A 69 9.08 -2.42 -18.86
C GLN A 69 7.84 -1.78 -18.23
N CYS A 70 8.06 -0.66 -17.57
CA CYS A 70 7.05 0.04 -16.78
C CYS A 70 6.93 1.50 -17.21
N SER A 71 5.83 2.13 -16.86
CA SER A 71 5.73 3.59 -16.80
C SER A 71 5.33 4.02 -15.39
N LEU A 72 5.86 5.14 -14.92
CA LEU A 72 5.46 5.69 -13.62
C LEU A 72 3.98 6.08 -13.70
N ARG A 73 3.17 5.63 -12.75
CA ARG A 73 1.73 5.96 -12.73
C ARG A 73 1.48 7.47 -12.64
N SER A 74 2.40 8.21 -12.03
CA SER A 74 2.37 9.66 -11.86
C SER A 74 3.00 10.45 -13.01
N ASP A 75 3.69 9.79 -13.96
CA ASP A 75 4.34 10.49 -15.08
C ASP A 75 3.32 10.77 -16.19
N PRO A 76 2.96 12.05 -16.45
CA PRO A 76 2.02 12.40 -17.50
C PRO A 76 2.51 12.06 -18.91
N TRP A 77 3.83 11.90 -19.08
CA TRP A 77 4.45 11.55 -20.36
C TRP A 77 4.61 10.03 -20.54
N GLN A 78 4.26 9.24 -19.52
CA GLN A 78 4.37 7.79 -19.49
C GLN A 78 5.72 7.28 -20.02
N ARG A 79 6.81 7.93 -19.62
CA ARG A 79 8.15 7.51 -20.03
C ARG A 79 8.34 6.07 -19.59
N ARG A 80 8.92 5.28 -20.49
CA ARG A 80 9.18 3.87 -20.23
C ARG A 80 10.46 3.75 -19.41
N HIS A 81 10.33 3.11 -18.26
CA HIS A 81 11.40 2.76 -17.36
C HIS A 81 11.59 1.25 -17.38
N VAL A 82 12.83 0.82 -17.30
CA VAL A 82 13.15 -0.58 -17.06
C VAL A 82 13.31 -0.76 -15.56
N VAL A 83 12.48 -1.61 -14.96
CA VAL A 83 12.60 -2.01 -13.55
C VAL A 83 13.23 -3.38 -13.53
N ARG A 84 14.40 -3.51 -12.88
CA ARG A 84 15.08 -4.78 -12.64
C ARG A 84 15.13 -5.04 -11.14
N SER A 85 14.78 -6.25 -10.73
CA SER A 85 14.77 -6.64 -9.32
C SER A 85 16.15 -7.15 -8.86
N ALA A 86 16.37 -7.20 -7.55
CA ALA A 86 17.40 -8.07 -6.97
C ALA A 86 16.95 -9.56 -7.07
N PRO A 87 17.82 -10.53 -6.73
CA PRO A 87 17.46 -11.94 -6.75
C PRO A 87 16.21 -12.25 -5.90
N ILE A 88 15.31 -13.04 -6.47
CA ILE A 88 14.03 -13.41 -5.88
C ILE A 88 14.24 -14.55 -4.88
N THR A 89 13.84 -14.33 -3.64
CA THR A 89 13.94 -15.33 -2.57
C THR A 89 12.65 -16.13 -2.41
N GLN A 90 11.48 -15.52 -2.71
CA GLN A 90 10.19 -16.18 -2.56
C GLN A 90 9.11 -15.58 -3.49
N ILE A 91 8.21 -16.43 -4.00
CA ILE A 91 7.00 -16.02 -4.74
C ILE A 91 5.77 -16.68 -4.09
N SER A 92 4.79 -15.86 -3.72
CA SER A 92 3.49 -16.29 -3.19
C SER A 92 2.35 -15.49 -3.81
N ALA A 93 1.14 -16.03 -3.81
CA ALA A 93 -0.03 -15.23 -4.13
C ALA A 93 -0.11 -14.05 -3.16
N ALA A 94 -0.28 -12.84 -3.69
CA ALA A 94 -0.55 -11.66 -2.88
C ALA A 94 -2.04 -11.62 -2.59
N GLN A 95 -2.37 -11.65 -1.31
CA GLN A 95 -3.71 -11.28 -0.87
C GLN A 95 -3.93 -9.78 -1.15
N PRO A 96 -5.18 -9.32 -1.29
CA PRO A 96 -5.47 -7.90 -1.42
C PRO A 96 -4.74 -7.10 -0.33
N ALA A 97 -4.24 -5.90 -0.64
CA ALA A 97 -3.52 -5.05 0.31
C ALA A 97 -4.27 -4.81 1.64
N ALA A 98 -5.59 -5.02 1.66
CA ALA A 98 -6.44 -5.03 2.84
C ALA A 98 -6.03 -6.06 3.90
N ASP A 99 -5.61 -7.26 3.48
CA ASP A 99 -5.30 -8.38 4.38
C ASP A 99 -3.90 -8.20 5.01
N GLU A 100 -2.91 -7.72 4.24
CA GLU A 100 -1.57 -7.42 4.78
C GLU A 100 -1.57 -6.25 5.76
N LEU A 101 -2.45 -5.27 5.56
CA LEU A 101 -2.62 -4.14 6.46
C LEU A 101 -3.21 -4.58 7.81
N ALA A 102 -4.17 -5.52 7.80
CA ALA A 102 -4.74 -6.08 9.02
C ALA A 102 -3.69 -6.84 9.87
N ASP A 103 -2.70 -7.46 9.24
CA ASP A 103 -1.60 -8.13 9.92
C ASP A 103 -0.54 -7.16 10.49
N THR A 104 -0.43 -5.97 9.89
CA THR A 104 0.58 -4.95 10.27
C THR A 104 0.09 -4.07 11.43
N LEU A 105 -1.22 -3.78 11.51
CA LEU A 105 -1.76 -2.90 12.53
C LEU A 105 -1.79 -3.55 13.93
N PRO A 106 -1.33 -2.86 14.99
CA PRO A 106 -1.34 -3.40 16.34
C PRO A 106 -2.79 -3.65 16.78
N GLY A 107 -3.04 -4.77 17.47
CA GLY A 107 -4.40 -5.21 17.82
C GLY A 107 -5.10 -6.07 16.76
N ARG A 108 -4.55 -6.16 15.53
CA ARG A 108 -5.02 -7.04 14.44
C ARG A 108 -6.53 -6.94 14.20
N PRO A 109 -7.05 -5.74 13.90
CA PRO A 109 -8.48 -5.54 13.68
C PRO A 109 -8.93 -6.39 12.48
N ARG A 110 -9.96 -7.21 12.66
CA ARG A 110 -10.61 -7.90 11.52
C ARG A 110 -11.42 -6.89 10.72
N VAL A 111 -10.80 -6.28 9.72
CA VAL A 111 -11.50 -5.34 8.85
C VAL A 111 -11.08 -5.51 7.39
N ARG A 112 -12.00 -5.17 6.48
CA ARG A 112 -11.71 -4.99 5.07
C ARG A 112 -11.47 -3.51 4.79
N ILE A 113 -10.24 -3.15 4.48
CA ILE A 113 -9.87 -1.77 4.09
C ILE A 113 -9.89 -1.68 2.56
N PRO A 114 -10.57 -0.70 1.95
CA PRO A 114 -10.50 -0.50 0.52
C PRO A 114 -9.05 -0.33 0.05
N SER A 115 -8.70 -0.94 -1.10
CA SER A 115 -7.33 -0.94 -1.62
C SER A 115 -6.78 0.48 -1.81
N GLY A 116 -7.62 1.41 -2.23
CA GLY A 116 -7.24 2.81 -2.42
C GLY A 116 -6.90 3.55 -1.13
N TRP A 117 -7.34 3.06 0.03
CA TRP A 117 -7.06 3.67 1.32
C TRP A 117 -5.92 3.01 2.07
N CYS A 118 -5.41 1.87 1.59
CA CYS A 118 -4.35 1.13 2.29
C CYS A 118 -3.09 1.98 2.51
N ALA A 119 -2.68 2.77 1.51
CA ALA A 119 -1.52 3.66 1.65
C ALA A 119 -1.76 4.78 2.69
N LEU A 120 -2.97 5.32 2.75
CA LEU A 120 -3.35 6.34 3.73
C LEU A 120 -3.32 5.77 5.15
N VAL A 121 -3.87 4.57 5.35
CA VAL A 121 -3.86 3.90 6.66
C VAL A 121 -2.45 3.48 7.07
N MET A 122 -1.58 3.07 6.13
CA MET A 122 -0.18 2.79 6.41
C MET A 122 0.60 4.04 6.84
N GLN A 123 0.35 5.18 6.18
CA GLN A 123 0.94 6.46 6.59
C GLN A 123 0.49 6.85 8.00
N LEU A 124 -0.82 6.76 8.26
CA LEU A 124 -1.36 6.99 9.60
C LEU A 124 -0.75 6.04 10.63
N HIS A 125 -0.55 4.76 10.28
CA HIS A 125 0.10 3.80 11.15
C HIS A 125 1.52 4.24 11.52
N GLN A 126 2.32 4.69 10.54
CA GLN A 126 3.68 5.17 10.76
C GLN A 126 3.71 6.38 11.69
N ASP A 127 2.84 7.37 11.44
CA ASP A 127 2.74 8.57 12.28
C ASP A 127 2.36 8.22 13.73
N LEU A 128 1.41 7.29 13.91
CA LEU A 128 1.00 6.83 15.23
C LEU A 128 2.10 6.05 15.95
N VAL A 129 2.89 5.23 15.24
CA VAL A 129 4.06 4.55 15.82
C VAL A 129 5.12 5.56 16.28
N GLU A 130 5.34 6.64 15.53
CA GLU A 130 6.30 7.69 15.90
C GLU A 130 5.86 8.45 17.15
N LEU A 131 4.55 8.70 17.29
CA LEU A 131 3.97 9.40 18.44
C LEU A 131 3.91 8.51 19.69
N GLU A 132 3.36 7.31 19.57
CA GLU A 132 3.16 6.38 20.68
C GLU A 132 3.29 4.93 20.19
N PRO A 133 4.47 4.31 20.29
CA PRO A 133 4.72 2.95 19.76
C PRO A 133 3.82 1.86 20.36
N GLN A 134 3.26 2.07 21.55
CA GLN A 134 2.45 1.09 22.26
C GLN A 134 0.94 1.21 21.98
N TYR A 135 0.53 2.07 21.03
CA TYR A 135 -0.88 2.15 20.66
C TYR A 135 -1.42 0.83 20.12
N THR A 136 -2.73 0.64 20.24
CA THR A 136 -3.42 -0.51 19.64
C THR A 136 -4.63 -0.05 18.86
N VAL A 137 -4.92 -0.70 17.73
CA VAL A 137 -6.14 -0.45 16.96
C VAL A 137 -7.24 -1.36 17.50
N THR A 138 -8.33 -0.74 17.96
CA THR A 138 -9.49 -1.47 18.49
C THR A 138 -10.51 -1.76 17.39
N ALA A 139 -10.68 -0.83 16.45
CA ALA A 139 -11.58 -1.00 15.32
C ALA A 139 -11.20 -0.09 14.15
N ILE A 140 -11.55 -0.57 12.96
CA ILE A 140 -11.55 0.22 11.73
C ILE A 140 -12.92 0.01 11.10
N LYS A 141 -13.50 1.08 10.55
CA LYS A 141 -14.81 1.02 9.88
C LYS A 141 -14.82 1.91 8.66
N GLU A 142 -15.71 1.61 7.73
CA GLU A 142 -16.12 2.55 6.68
C GLU A 142 -17.47 3.14 7.10
N LYS A 143 -17.57 4.47 7.19
CA LYS A 143 -18.81 5.16 7.54
C LYS A 143 -18.94 6.44 6.71
N HIS A 144 -20.12 6.66 6.13
CA HIS A 144 -20.39 7.82 5.26
C HIS A 144 -19.34 8.00 4.15
N HIS A 145 -18.83 6.89 3.61
CA HIS A 145 -17.76 6.87 2.61
C HIS A 145 -16.39 7.41 3.07
N GLY A 146 -16.17 7.51 4.38
CA GLY A 146 -14.87 7.79 4.98
C GLY A 146 -14.40 6.64 5.87
N LEU A 147 -13.10 6.62 6.14
CA LEU A 147 -12.44 5.80 7.13
C LEU A 147 -12.86 6.25 8.54
N ARG A 148 -13.04 5.30 9.46
CA ARG A 148 -13.11 5.55 10.90
C ARG A 148 -12.11 4.66 11.63
N LEU A 149 -11.13 5.26 12.31
CA LEU A 149 -10.09 4.54 13.05
C LEU A 149 -10.28 4.76 14.56
N TYR A 150 -10.37 3.67 15.31
CA TYR A 150 -10.44 3.69 16.76
C TYR A 150 -9.17 3.05 17.32
N ILE A 151 -8.47 3.81 18.16
CA ILE A 151 -7.26 3.37 18.84
C ILE A 151 -7.44 3.35 20.36
N ASN A 152 -6.60 2.59 21.03
CA ASN A 152 -6.37 2.68 22.46
C ASN A 152 -4.91 3.09 22.68
N LEU A 153 -4.71 4.12 23.50
CA LEU A 153 -3.41 4.61 23.93
C LEU A 153 -3.16 4.14 25.38
N PRO A 154 -1.91 3.86 25.77
CA PRO A 154 -1.59 3.59 27.17
C PRO A 154 -2.00 4.72 28.12
N ASP A 155 -2.38 4.38 29.36
CA ASP A 155 -2.80 5.37 30.39
C ASP A 155 -1.74 6.43 30.73
N HIS A 156 -0.47 6.17 30.39
CA HIS A 156 0.66 7.05 30.67
C HIS A 156 1.07 7.90 29.47
N THR A 157 0.36 7.81 28.34
CA THR A 157 0.61 8.66 27.17
C THR A 157 0.33 10.12 27.53
N PRO A 158 1.27 11.05 27.31
CA PRO A 158 1.06 12.46 27.60
C PRO A 158 -0.10 13.05 26.77
N ASP A 159 -0.89 13.95 27.36
CA ASP A 159 -2.03 14.59 26.67
C ASP A 159 -1.63 15.22 25.33
N SER A 160 -0.46 15.86 25.24
CA SER A 160 0.03 16.45 23.99
C SER A 160 0.30 15.41 22.89
N VAL A 161 0.70 14.19 23.26
CA VAL A 161 0.91 13.08 22.31
C VAL A 161 -0.44 12.49 21.90
N ALA A 162 -1.37 12.34 22.85
CA ALA A 162 -2.72 11.89 22.57
C ALA A 162 -3.44 12.85 21.60
N ASP A 163 -3.38 14.16 21.86
CA ASP A 163 -3.94 15.21 21.00
C ASP A 163 -3.34 15.15 19.58
N ALA A 164 -2.01 14.98 19.47
CA ALA A 164 -1.35 14.83 18.19
C ALA A 164 -1.79 13.56 17.45
N ALA A 165 -1.93 12.44 18.16
CA ALA A 165 -2.38 11.18 17.59
C ALA A 165 -3.81 11.29 17.05
N TYR A 166 -4.74 11.87 17.83
CA TYR A 166 -6.11 12.10 17.37
C TYR A 166 -6.18 13.09 16.20
N ALA A 167 -5.34 14.13 16.18
CA ALA A 167 -5.27 15.04 15.04
C ALA A 167 -4.79 14.34 13.75
N ARG A 168 -3.87 13.35 13.84
CA ARG A 168 -3.48 12.52 12.69
C ARG A 168 -4.62 11.63 12.22
N ILE A 169 -5.39 11.08 13.16
CA ILE A 169 -6.59 10.29 12.83
C ILE A 169 -7.60 11.15 12.10
N ASP A 170 -7.99 12.30 12.66
CA ASP A 170 -8.97 13.21 12.04
C ASP A 170 -8.56 13.60 10.62
N TRP A 171 -7.28 13.94 10.42
CA TRP A 171 -6.73 14.22 9.09
C TRP A 171 -6.91 13.04 8.13
N ALA A 172 -6.60 11.81 8.55
CA ALA A 172 -6.73 10.63 7.70
C ALA A 172 -8.19 10.28 7.42
N GLU A 173 -9.09 10.49 8.37
CA GLU A 173 -10.53 10.31 8.16
C GLU A 173 -11.04 11.29 7.09
N GLU A 174 -10.70 12.58 7.20
CA GLU A 174 -11.06 13.60 6.20
C GLU A 174 -10.43 13.32 4.83
N GLU A 175 -9.15 12.96 4.80
CA GLU A 175 -8.42 12.67 3.56
C GLU A 175 -9.00 11.45 2.84
N SER A 176 -9.48 10.45 3.58
CA SER A 176 -10.09 9.25 2.98
C SER A 176 -11.38 9.56 2.22
N GLU A 177 -12.16 10.54 2.69
CA GLU A 177 -13.39 10.97 2.02
C GLU A 177 -13.09 11.55 0.63
N ASN A 178 -11.91 12.15 0.45
CA ASN A 178 -11.48 12.73 -0.81
C ASN A 178 -10.67 11.78 -1.70
N ARG A 179 -10.59 10.48 -1.35
CA ARG A 179 -9.80 9.47 -2.07
C ARG A 179 -10.63 8.31 -2.58
N CYS A 180 -10.34 7.92 -3.81
CA CYS A 180 -11.01 6.80 -4.46
C CYS A 180 -10.71 5.49 -3.72
N THR A 181 -11.77 4.79 -3.31
CA THR A 181 -11.69 3.50 -2.61
C THR A 181 -10.94 2.40 -3.38
N PHE A 182 -10.76 2.55 -4.70
CA PHE A 182 -10.05 1.57 -5.53
C PHE A 182 -8.56 1.89 -5.70
N CYS A 183 -8.21 3.13 -6.05
CA CYS A 183 -6.84 3.52 -6.40
C CYS A 183 -6.18 4.57 -5.49
N GLY A 184 -6.92 5.18 -4.56
CA GLY A 184 -6.40 6.19 -3.65
C GLY A 184 -6.17 7.58 -4.25
N GLY A 185 -6.46 7.75 -5.55
CA GLY A 185 -6.39 9.06 -6.20
C GLY A 185 -7.54 9.99 -5.79
N PRO A 186 -7.39 11.30 -6.00
CA PRO A 186 -8.40 12.29 -5.60
C PRO A 186 -9.75 12.04 -6.29
N THR A 187 -10.83 12.29 -5.57
CA THR A 187 -12.20 12.15 -6.08
C THR A 187 -12.85 13.52 -6.30
N PRO A 188 -13.71 13.66 -7.33
CA PRO A 188 -14.42 14.91 -7.57
C PRO A 188 -15.54 15.15 -6.54
N THR A 189 -15.98 14.11 -5.84
CA THR A 189 -16.97 14.17 -4.76
C THR A 189 -16.48 13.33 -3.57
N PRO A 190 -16.76 13.75 -2.34
CA PRO A 190 -16.50 12.93 -1.16
C PRO A 190 -17.14 11.55 -1.30
N GLY A 191 -16.39 10.51 -0.94
CA GLY A 191 -16.86 9.14 -0.96
C GLY A 191 -16.98 8.46 -2.32
N GLY A 192 -16.62 9.19 -3.38
CA GLY A 192 -16.78 8.73 -4.74
C GLY A 192 -15.64 7.83 -5.22
N ARG A 193 -15.79 7.33 -6.44
CA ARG A 193 -14.65 6.84 -7.21
C ARG A 193 -14.18 7.93 -8.16
N CYS A 194 -12.88 7.95 -8.48
CA CYS A 194 -12.35 8.92 -9.43
C CYS A 194 -12.88 8.64 -10.85
N GLY A 195 -12.80 9.60 -11.77
CA GLY A 195 -13.28 9.45 -13.15
C GLY A 195 -12.64 8.30 -13.94
N ARG A 196 -11.50 7.76 -13.46
CA ARG A 196 -10.84 6.56 -14.03
C ARG A 196 -11.43 5.23 -13.53
N HIS A 197 -12.25 5.27 -12.48
CA HIS A 197 -12.88 4.10 -11.88
C HIS A 197 -14.37 4.39 -11.65
N PRO A 198 -15.19 4.67 -12.67
CA PRO A 198 -16.60 4.97 -12.45
C PRO A 198 -17.29 3.85 -11.67
N ALA A 199 -18.28 4.20 -10.83
CA ALA A 199 -19.19 3.19 -10.31
C ALA A 199 -19.90 2.55 -11.52
N GLY A 200 -19.70 1.26 -11.74
CA GLY A 200 -20.36 0.54 -12.83
C GLY A 200 -21.89 0.67 -12.74
N PRO A 201 -22.61 0.51 -13.85
CA PRO A 201 -24.07 0.49 -13.81
C PRO A 201 -24.54 -0.66 -12.91
N LEU A 202 -25.51 -0.37 -12.03
CA LEU A 202 -26.21 -1.33 -11.19
C LEU A 202 -26.92 -2.41 -12.01
#